data_AF-A0A3A0FX11-F1
#
_entry.id   AF-A0A3A0FX11-F1
#
_cell.length_a   1.000
_cell.length_b   1.000
_cell.length_c   1.000
_cell.angle_alpha   90.00
_cell.angle_beta   90.00
_cell.angle_gamma   90.00
#
_symmetry.space_group_name_H-M   'P 1'
#
loop_
_entity.id
_entity.type
_entity.pdbx_description
1 polymer ?
#
loop_
_entity_poly.entity_id
_entity_poly.type
_entity_poly.pdbx_seq_one_letter_code
_entity_poly.pdbx_strand_id
1 'polypeptide(L)'
;MYGVRFVPLTSGNAYKIFRDQLDQQLGEAERTLSQGPETLSRNELGELRTTFHTIRGGAGFLGFPDLADAAKQLEDLFKGAAESVVSQLDEIKSLVERMEDLAKELPEPAATSLEQAKRGK
;
A
#
# COMPACT_ATOMS: atom_id res chain seq x y z
N MET A 1 27.71 0.26 -13.28
CA MET A 1 26.24 0.23 -13.47
C MET A 1 25.68 1.38 -12.63
N TYR A 2 25.30 2.50 -13.25
CA TYR A 2 24.71 3.63 -12.50
C TYR A 2 23.27 3.26 -12.18
N GLY A 3 23.04 2.72 -10.98
CA GLY A 3 21.70 2.52 -10.46
C GLY A 3 21.03 3.88 -10.32
N VAL A 4 19.97 4.12 -11.07
CA VAL A 4 19.06 5.24 -10.86
C VAL A 4 18.55 5.12 -9.43
N ARG A 5 19.12 5.88 -8.49
CA ARG A 5 18.55 6.00 -7.15
C ARG A 5 17.23 6.74 -7.33
N PHE A 6 16.14 6.01 -7.22
CA PHE A 6 14.85 6.62 -7.00
C PHE A 6 14.92 7.33 -5.65
N VAL A 7 14.98 8.66 -5.67
CA VAL A 7 14.92 9.45 -4.45
C VAL A 7 13.45 9.53 -4.07
N PRO A 8 13.04 9.00 -2.90
CA PRO A 8 11.63 8.99 -2.55
C PRO A 8 11.10 10.42 -2.42
N LEU A 9 9.94 10.66 -3.02
CA LEU A 9 9.23 11.94 -2.96
C LEU A 9 8.47 12.03 -1.64
N THR A 10 9.19 12.37 -0.58
CA THR A 10 8.65 12.47 0.80
C THR A 10 8.13 13.86 1.16
N SER A 11 8.22 14.81 0.22
CA SER A 11 7.81 16.20 0.40
C SER A 11 6.51 16.48 -0.35
N GLY A 12 5.61 17.25 0.28
CA GLY A 12 4.41 17.79 -0.37
C GLY A 12 3.12 17.01 -0.12
N ASN A 13 2.03 17.56 -0.67
CA ASN A 13 0.66 17.09 -0.36
C ASN A 13 0.38 15.68 -0.91
N ALA A 14 0.98 15.31 -2.03
CA ALA A 14 0.81 13.99 -2.63
C ALA A 14 1.33 12.87 -1.71
N TYR A 15 2.48 13.06 -1.07
CA TYR A 15 3.02 12.10 -0.11
C TYR A 15 2.15 11.99 1.13
N LYS A 16 1.67 13.12 1.67
CA LYS A 16 0.75 13.13 2.83
C LYS A 16 -0.54 12.37 2.53
N ILE A 17 -1.17 12.66 1.39
CA ILE A 17 -2.39 11.97 0.94
C ILE A 17 -2.12 10.48 0.77
N PHE A 18 -1.02 10.11 0.11
CA PHE A 18 -0.67 8.71 -0.07
C PHE A 18 -0.50 7.98 1.26
N ARG A 19 0.16 8.59 2.25
CA ARG A 19 0.38 7.96 3.56
C ARG A 19 -0.93 7.74 4.32
N ASP A 20 -1.82 8.71 4.27
CA ASP A 20 -3.16 8.63 4.88
C ASP A 20 -4.02 7.55 4.20
N GLN A 21 -4.00 7.52 2.86
CA GLN A 21 -4.68 6.49 2.09
C GLN A 21 -4.09 5.10 2.33
N LEU A 22 -2.77 4.97 2.43
CA LEU A 22 -2.10 3.70 2.66
C LEU A 22 -2.55 3.05 3.97
N ASP A 23 -2.57 3.81 5.06
CA ASP A 23 -3.01 3.33 6.38
C ASP A 23 -4.49 2.89 6.35
N GLN A 24 -5.35 3.74 5.77
CA GLN A 24 -6.77 3.42 5.66
C GLN A 24 -7.01 2.16 4.82
N GLN A 25 -6.37 2.07 3.65
CA GLN A 25 -6.53 0.97 2.71
C GLN A 25 -5.99 -0.36 3.26
N LEU A 26 -4.87 -0.31 4.00
CA LEU A 26 -4.32 -1.49 4.69
C LEU A 26 -5.28 -1.98 5.78
N GLY A 27 -5.79 -1.06 6.61
CA GLY A 27 -6.76 -1.41 7.65
C GLY A 27 -8.08 -1.95 7.10
N GLU A 28 -8.55 -1.43 5.97
CA GLU A 28 -9.71 -1.97 5.26
C GLU A 28 -9.43 -3.37 4.70
N ALA A 29 -8.27 -3.57 4.06
CA ALA A 29 -7.88 -4.87 3.51
C ALA A 29 -7.76 -5.95 4.61
N GLU A 30 -7.15 -5.63 5.75
CA GLU A 30 -7.03 -6.55 6.89
C GLU A 30 -8.41 -6.95 7.44
N ARG A 31 -9.33 -5.99 7.58
CA ARG A 31 -10.70 -6.26 8.03
C ARG A 31 -11.43 -7.20 7.09
N THR A 32 -11.33 -6.97 5.79
CA THR A 32 -11.92 -7.86 4.78
C THR A 32 -11.31 -9.26 4.86
N LEU A 33 -9.97 -9.36 4.95
CA LEU A 33 -9.28 -10.66 5.05
C LEU A 33 -9.58 -11.39 6.36
N SER A 34 -9.91 -10.67 7.43
CA SER A 34 -10.31 -11.24 8.72
C SER A 34 -11.65 -11.97 8.69
N GLN A 35 -12.51 -11.70 7.69
CA GLN A 35 -13.76 -12.45 7.48
C GLN A 35 -13.50 -13.89 7.01
N GLY A 36 -12.33 -14.15 6.42
CA GLY A 36 -11.90 -15.43 5.88
C GLY A 36 -12.06 -15.47 4.35
N PRO A 37 -11.04 -15.92 3.59
CA PRO A 37 -11.08 -15.90 2.12
C PRO A 37 -12.18 -16.81 1.54
N GLU A 38 -12.64 -17.81 2.29
CA GLU A 38 -13.76 -18.69 1.92
C GLU A 38 -15.11 -17.98 1.93
N THR A 39 -15.24 -16.87 2.68
CA THR A 39 -16.46 -16.07 2.74
C THR A 39 -16.47 -14.92 1.76
N LEU A 40 -15.31 -14.59 1.17
CA LEU A 40 -15.16 -13.45 0.27
C LEU A 40 -15.74 -13.73 -1.10
N SER A 41 -16.60 -12.82 -1.55
CA SER A 41 -17.14 -12.84 -2.90
C SER A 41 -16.08 -12.47 -3.93
N ARG A 42 -16.28 -12.90 -5.18
CA ARG A 42 -15.42 -12.49 -6.31
C ARG A 42 -15.33 -10.96 -6.47
N ASN A 43 -16.37 -10.24 -6.07
CA ASN A 43 -16.36 -8.77 -6.06
C ASN A 43 -15.37 -8.22 -5.02
N GLU A 44 -15.45 -8.70 -3.78
CA GLU A 44 -14.57 -8.28 -2.68
C GLU A 44 -13.10 -8.58 -2.98
N LEU A 45 -12.82 -9.75 -3.58
CA LEU A 45 -11.47 -10.08 -4.07
C LEU A 45 -10.99 -9.11 -5.18
N GLY A 46 -11.90 -8.67 -6.05
CA GLY A 46 -11.63 -7.66 -7.07
C GLY A 46 -11.39 -6.27 -6.49
N GLU A 47 -12.09 -5.91 -5.43
CA GLU A 47 -11.91 -4.67 -4.68
C GLU A 47 -10.55 -4.65 -3.98
N LEU A 48 -10.19 -5.72 -3.27
CA LEU A 48 -8.85 -5.89 -2.68
C LEU A 48 -7.74 -5.74 -3.73
N ARG A 49 -7.88 -6.40 -4.89
CA ARG A 49 -6.92 -6.24 -6.00
C ARG A 49 -6.78 -4.79 -6.44
N THR A 50 -7.89 -4.06 -6.54
CA THR A 50 -7.91 -2.65 -6.97
C THR A 50 -7.26 -1.74 -5.92
N THR A 51 -7.48 -2.03 -4.64
CA THR A 51 -6.80 -1.38 -3.52
C THR A 51 -5.28 -1.53 -3.65
N PHE A 52 -4.77 -2.76 -3.77
CA PHE A 52 -3.33 -3.00 -3.92
C PHE A 52 -2.76 -2.42 -5.22
N HIS A 53 -3.52 -2.42 -6.31
CA HIS A 53 -3.14 -1.76 -7.56
C HIS A 53 -2.91 -0.25 -7.36
N THR A 54 -3.80 0.40 -6.61
CA THR A 54 -3.70 1.84 -6.30
C THR A 54 -2.49 2.13 -5.42
N ILE A 55 -2.28 1.32 -4.37
CA ILE A 55 -1.11 1.43 -3.50
C ILE A 55 0.18 1.26 -4.30
N ARG A 56 0.26 0.25 -5.17
CA ARG A 56 1.42 0.03 -6.05
C ARG A 56 1.73 1.25 -6.91
N GLY A 57 0.69 1.86 -7.50
CA GLY A 57 0.83 3.06 -8.32
C GLY A 57 1.40 4.24 -7.53
N GLY A 58 0.83 4.51 -6.35
CA GLY A 58 1.30 5.58 -5.46
C GLY A 58 2.73 5.32 -4.95
N ALA A 59 3.03 4.12 -4.48
CA ALA A 59 4.35 3.72 -4.01
C ALA A 59 5.40 3.83 -5.13
N GLY A 60 5.09 3.35 -6.34
CA GLY A 60 5.97 3.44 -7.49
C GLY A 60 6.23 4.89 -7.92
N PHE A 61 5.17 5.72 -7.92
CA PHE A 61 5.30 7.15 -8.24
C PHE A 61 6.15 7.90 -7.21
N LEU A 62 5.98 7.59 -5.92
CA LEU A 62 6.68 8.24 -4.83
C LEU A 62 8.06 7.66 -4.54
N GLY A 63 8.47 6.60 -5.24
CA GLY A 63 9.81 6.02 -5.11
C GLY A 63 10.01 5.08 -3.93
N PHE A 64 8.97 4.34 -3.55
CA PHE A 64 9.01 3.27 -2.55
C PHE A 64 8.94 1.90 -3.23
N PRO A 65 10.06 1.39 -3.79
CA PRO A 65 10.07 0.17 -4.59
C PRO A 65 9.68 -1.07 -3.78
N ASP A 66 10.11 -1.18 -2.51
CA ASP A 66 9.75 -2.30 -1.64
C ASP A 66 8.24 -2.37 -1.37
N LEU A 67 7.61 -1.22 -1.17
CA LEU A 67 6.16 -1.13 -0.98
C LEU A 67 5.40 -1.41 -2.29
N ALA A 68 5.92 -0.91 -3.42
CA ALA A 68 5.35 -1.18 -4.73
C ALA A 68 5.45 -2.67 -5.11
N ASP A 69 6.56 -3.33 -4.75
CA ASP A 69 6.76 -4.75 -5.00
C ASP A 69 5.83 -5.62 -4.14
N ALA A 70 5.72 -5.35 -2.84
CA ALA A 70 4.79 -6.05 -1.96
C ALA A 70 3.33 -5.92 -2.44
N ALA A 71 2.91 -4.71 -2.82
CA ALA A 71 1.58 -4.46 -3.37
C ALA A 71 1.36 -5.18 -4.72
N LYS A 72 2.40 -5.31 -5.56
CA LYS A 72 2.34 -6.08 -6.80
C LYS A 72 2.15 -7.57 -6.52
N GLN A 73 2.87 -8.13 -5.55
CA GLN A 73 2.72 -9.54 -5.18
C GLN A 73 1.29 -9.83 -4.73
N LEU A 74 0.72 -8.99 -3.86
CA LEU A 74 -0.70 -9.08 -3.47
C LEU A 74 -1.64 -8.98 -4.67
N GLU A 75 -1.43 -8.02 -5.57
CA GLU A 75 -2.24 -7.91 -6.80
C GLU A 75 -2.26 -9.21 -7.60
N ASP A 76 -1.12 -9.91 -7.71
CA ASP A 76 -1.03 -11.18 -8.43
C ASP A 76 -1.78 -12.31 -7.73
N LEU A 77 -1.71 -12.37 -6.40
CA LEU A 77 -2.46 -13.35 -5.60
C LEU A 77 -3.98 -13.18 -5.77
N PHE A 78 -4.46 -11.95 -5.89
CA PHE A 78 -5.88 -11.66 -6.13
C PHE A 78 -6.31 -11.71 -7.61
N LYS A 79 -5.43 -12.06 -8.57
CA LYS A 79 -5.83 -12.33 -9.97
C LYS A 79 -6.48 -13.70 -10.16
N GLY A 80 -6.22 -14.64 -9.25
CA GLY A 80 -6.66 -16.03 -9.33
C GLY A 80 -8.15 -16.25 -8.97
N ALA A 81 -8.54 -17.53 -8.94
CA ALA A 81 -9.83 -17.95 -8.40
C ALA A 81 -9.85 -17.85 -6.86
N ALA A 82 -11.04 -17.77 -6.26
CA ALA A 82 -11.20 -17.73 -4.81
C ALA A 82 -10.53 -18.93 -4.12
N GLU A 83 -10.60 -20.13 -4.72
CA GLU A 83 -9.91 -21.32 -4.19
C GLU A 83 -8.38 -21.15 -4.11
N SER A 84 -7.77 -20.42 -5.05
CA SER A 84 -6.33 -20.11 -5.03
C SER A 84 -6.00 -19.17 -3.86
N VAL A 85 -6.83 -18.15 -3.67
CA VAL A 85 -6.69 -17.17 -2.57
C VAL A 85 -6.77 -17.87 -1.21
N VAL A 86 -7.69 -18.83 -1.05
CA VAL A 86 -7.80 -19.64 0.18
C VAL A 86 -6.51 -20.43 0.42
N SER A 87 -5.97 -21.07 -0.61
CA SER A 87 -4.71 -21.83 -0.51
C SER A 87 -3.48 -20.95 -0.23
N GLN A 88 -3.54 -19.67 -0.54
CA GLN A 88 -2.44 -18.71 -0.41
C GLN A 88 -2.66 -17.72 0.74
N LEU A 89 -3.63 -17.98 1.63
CA LEU A 89 -4.01 -17.05 2.69
C LEU A 89 -2.83 -16.66 3.60
N ASP A 90 -1.96 -17.62 3.92
CA ASP A 90 -0.78 -17.37 4.77
C ASP A 90 0.21 -16.40 4.11
N GLU A 91 0.45 -16.58 2.81
CA GLU A 91 1.30 -15.70 2.00
C GLU A 91 0.68 -14.30 1.87
N ILE A 92 -0.64 -14.22 1.65
CA ILE A 92 -1.39 -12.96 1.60
C ILE A 92 -1.25 -12.20 2.93
N LYS A 93 -1.47 -12.88 4.06
CA LYS A 93 -1.33 -12.26 5.39
C LYS A 93 0.08 -11.77 5.64
N SER A 94 1.08 -12.59 5.36
CA SER A 94 2.49 -12.21 5.49
C SER A 94 2.86 -10.98 4.67
N LEU A 95 2.33 -10.87 3.44
CA LEU A 95 2.56 -9.71 2.59
C LEU A 95 1.83 -8.45 3.07
N VAL A 96 0.62 -8.58 3.61
CA VAL A 96 -0.10 -7.46 4.24
C VAL A 96 0.66 -6.95 5.46
N GLU A 97 1.08 -7.85 6.35
CA GLU A 97 1.90 -7.50 7.53
C GLU A 97 3.21 -6.82 7.12
N ARG A 98 3.87 -7.31 6.06
CA ARG A 98 5.06 -6.67 5.49
C ARG A 98 4.77 -5.25 5.00
N MET A 99 3.64 -5.03 4.34
CA MET A 99 3.26 -3.69 3.88
C MET A 99 2.99 -2.75 5.05
N GLU A 100 2.38 -3.23 6.13
CA GLU A 100 2.18 -2.44 7.34
C GLU A 100 3.50 -2.08 8.03
N ASP A 101 4.46 -3.00 8.08
CA ASP A 101 5.80 -2.73 8.61
C ASP A 101 6.51 -1.66 7.77
N LEU A 102 6.51 -1.82 6.45
CA LEU A 102 7.04 -0.82 5.51
C LEU A 102 6.34 0.53 5.65
N ALA A 103 5.02 0.55 5.88
CA ALA A 103 4.25 1.76 6.11
C ALA A 103 4.67 2.49 7.40
N LYS A 104 5.04 1.75 8.45
CA LYS A 104 5.56 2.30 9.71
C LYS A 104 6.98 2.85 9.55
N GLU A 105 7.78 2.25 8.67
CA GLU A 105 9.13 2.73 8.33
C GLU A 105 9.14 3.95 7.40
N LEU A 106 7.99 4.32 6.82
CA LEU A 106 7.89 5.49 5.96
C LEU A 106 8.26 6.78 6.71
N PRO A 107 9.14 7.62 6.14
CA PRO A 107 9.58 8.84 6.79
C PRO A 107 8.41 9.78 7.03
N GLU A 108 8.47 10.58 8.10
CA GLU A 108 7.48 11.62 8.32
C GLU A 108 7.45 12.59 7.12
N PRO A 109 6.26 13.09 6.73
CA PRO A 109 6.16 14.02 5.62
C PRO A 109 7.03 15.23 5.90
N ALA A 110 8.05 15.44 5.07
CA ALA A 110 8.95 16.56 5.23
C ALA A 110 8.12 17.85 5.20
N ALA A 111 8.31 18.71 6.21
CA ALA A 111 7.57 19.96 6.32
C ALA A 111 7.80 20.79 5.04
N THR A 112 6.81 20.83 4.17
CA THR A 112 6.82 21.75 3.03
C THR A 112 6.92 23.16 3.60
N SER A 113 7.87 23.97 3.14
CA SER A 113 8.12 25.34 3.62
C SER A 113 6.87 26.25 3.60
N LEU A 114 5.79 25.83 2.93
CA LEU A 114 4.48 26.49 2.93
C LEU A 114 3.74 26.46 4.28
N GLU A 115 4.04 25.52 5.19
CA GLU A 115 3.45 25.50 6.54
C GLU A 115 4.10 26.51 7.51
N GLN A 116 5.32 26.98 7.21
CA GLN A 116 5.97 28.02 8.03
C GLN A 116 5.44 29.43 7.74
N ALA A 117 4.82 29.65 6.57
CA ALA A 117 4.26 30.96 6.20
C ALA A 117 2.93 31.31 6.87
N LYS A 118 2.24 30.34 7.49
CA LYS A 118 0.94 30.56 8.18
C LYS A 118 1.04 30.71 9.70
N ARG A 119 2.24 30.57 10.28
CA ARG A 119 2.47 30.67 11.73
C ARG A 119 3.14 31.98 12.16
N GLY A 120 3.26 32.93 11.23
CA GLY A 120 3.79 34.28 11.45
C GLY A 120 2.78 35.34 11.01
N LYS A 121 1.65 35.44 11.71
CA LYS A 121 0.89 36.69 11.83
C LYS A 121 0.18 36.72 13.17
#